data_AF-A0A382SBP8-F1
#
_entry.id   AF-A0A382SBP8-F1
#
_cell.length_a   1.000
_cell.length_b   1.000
_cell.length_c   1.000
_cell.angle_alpha   90.00
_cell.angle_beta   90.00
_cell.angle_gamma   90.00
#
_symmetry.space_group_name_H-M   'P 1'
#
loop_
_entity.id
_entity.type
_entity.pdbx_description
1 polymer ?
#
loop_
_entity_poly.entity_id
_entity_poly.type
_entity_poly.pdbx_seq_one_letter_code
_entity_poly.pdbx_strand_id
1 'polypeptide(L)' 'VNEAYEVNGLWRYPVKSLAGEAVKSVELDADGVVGDRRWGVRDLDTGRLASAKKPGSFGGLLDWSARITDDGTVEVAAPG' A
#
# COMPACT_ATOMS: atom_id res chain seq x y z
N VAL A 1 17.76 -20.49 -23.51
CA VAL A 1 18.06 -20.59 -22.07
C VAL A 1 16.76 -20.38 -21.33
N ASN A 2 16.31 -21.34 -20.53
CA ASN A 2 15.22 -21.11 -19.58
C ASN A 2 15.84 -20.39 -18.39
N GLU A 3 15.59 -19.10 -18.27
CA GLU A 3 15.95 -18.37 -17.05
C GLU A 3 14.98 -18.76 -15.94
N ALA A 4 15.53 -19.25 -14.84
CA ALA A 4 14.78 -19.46 -13.60
C ALA A 4 14.92 -18.20 -12.74
N TYR A 5 13.80 -17.75 -12.19
CA TYR A 5 13.73 -16.60 -11.29
C TYR A 5 13.27 -17.04 -9.90
N GLU A 6 13.72 -16.33 -8.87
CA GLU A 6 13.33 -16.54 -7.47
C GLU A 6 12.68 -15.27 -6.92
N VAL A 7 11.61 -15.43 -6.14
CA VAL A 7 10.95 -14.33 -5.43
C VAL A 7 11.76 -13.98 -4.19
N ASN A 8 12.38 -12.80 -4.16
CA ASN A 8 13.20 -12.36 -3.02
C ASN A 8 12.36 -11.86 -1.82
N GLY A 9 11.15 -11.37 -2.08
CA GLY A 9 10.27 -10.86 -1.04
C GLY A 9 8.90 -10.46 -1.57
N LEU A 10 7.97 -10.25 -0.65
CA LEU A 10 6.61 -9.82 -0.93
C LEU A 10 6.25 -8.63 -0.06
N TRP A 11 5.50 -7.70 -0.64
CA TRP A 11 4.98 -6.53 0.06
C TRP A 11 3.50 -6.34 -0.25
N ARG A 12 2.76 -5.85 0.74
CA ARG A 12 1.36 -5.45 0.61
C ARG A 12 1.22 -3.97 0.95
N TYR A 13 0.44 -3.23 0.18
CA TYR A 13 0.25 -1.78 0.35
C TYR A 13 -1.23 -1.47 0.54
N PRO A 14 -1.79 -1.60 1.76
CA PRO A 14 -3.24 -1.53 1.97
C PRO A 14 -3.85 -0.17 1.59
N VAL A 15 -3.06 0.90 1.72
CA VAL A 15 -3.46 2.28 1.39
C VAL A 15 -2.59 2.81 0.24
N LYS A 16 -3.24 3.37 -0.78
CA LYS A 16 -2.56 4.04 -1.89
C LYS A 16 -1.61 5.14 -1.38
N SER A 17 -0.39 5.13 -1.92
CA SER A 17 0.65 6.16 -1.68
C SER A 17 1.24 6.20 -0.27
N LEU A 18 0.95 5.20 0.56
CA LEU A 18 1.64 4.95 1.83
C LEU A 18 2.68 3.84 1.68
N ALA A 19 3.64 3.79 2.61
CA ALA A 19 4.49 2.61 2.80
C ALA A 19 3.64 1.40 3.22
N GLY A 20 4.03 0.23 2.73
CA GLY A 20 3.34 -1.03 3.00
C GLY A 20 4.03 -1.86 4.07
N GLU A 21 3.68 -3.13 4.10
CA GLU A 21 4.22 -4.15 4.99
C GLU A 21 4.93 -5.25 4.20
N ALA A 22 6.00 -5.80 4.76
CA ALA A 22 6.62 -7.02 4.23
C ALA A 22 5.84 -8.24 4.72
N VAL A 23 5.50 -9.16 3.81
CA VAL A 23 4.70 -10.35 4.12
C VAL A 23 5.39 -11.62 3.66
N LYS A 24 5.11 -12.74 4.32
CA LYS A 24 5.67 -14.06 3.94
C LYS A 24 4.90 -14.74 2.82
N SER A 25 3.62 -14.41 2.67
CA SER A 25 2.73 -14.94 1.66
C SER A 25 1.64 -13.93 1.30
N VAL A 26 1.09 -14.09 0.11
CA VAL A 26 -0.07 -13.33 -0.36
C VAL A 26 -1.07 -14.29 -0.98
N GLU A 27 -2.35 -13.95 -0.86
CA GLU A 27 -3.40 -14.54 -1.65
C GLU A 27 -3.59 -13.71 -2.92
N LEU A 28 -3.81 -14.37 -4.05
CA LEU A 28 -4.07 -13.74 -5.32
C LEU A 28 -5.50 -14.05 -5.77
N ASP A 29 -6.22 -13.02 -6.21
CA ASP A 29 -7.48 -13.14 -6.92
C ASP A 29 -7.39 -12.48 -8.31
N ALA A 30 -8.53 -12.32 -8.99
CA ALA A 30 -8.58 -11.70 -10.31
C ALA A 30 -8.18 -10.21 -10.32
N ASP A 31 -8.25 -9.52 -9.17
CA ASP A 31 -7.90 -8.11 -9.00
C ASP A 31 -6.45 -7.92 -8.50
N GLY A 32 -5.79 -9.01 -8.07
CA GLY A 32 -4.38 -9.05 -7.70
C GLY A 32 -4.16 -9.55 -6.28
N VAL A 33 -3.26 -8.91 -5.54
CA VAL A 33 -3.00 -9.28 -4.14
C VAL A 33 -4.17 -8.87 -3.27
N VAL A 34 -4.77 -9.84 -2.59
CA VAL A 34 -5.89 -9.59 -1.66
C VAL A 34 -5.46 -8.58 -0.58
N GLY A 35 -6.25 -7.52 -0.42
CA GLY A 35 -5.99 -6.44 0.53
C GLY A 35 -5.03 -5.36 0.04
N ASP A 36 -4.42 -5.51 -1.14
CA ASP A 36 -3.58 -4.45 -1.73
C ASP A 36 -4.45 -3.29 -2.24
N ARG A 37 -4.03 -2.06 -1.91
CA ARG A 37 -4.57 -0.78 -2.39
C ARG A 37 -6.10 -0.64 -2.30
N ARG A 38 -6.73 -1.27 -1.31
CA ARG A 38 -8.18 -1.16 -1.05
C ARG A 38 -8.60 0.22 -0.56
N TRP A 39 -7.67 0.99 0.00
CA TRP A 39 -7.91 2.31 0.57
C TRP A 39 -7.10 3.39 -0.13
N GLY A 40 -7.53 4.64 0.03
CA GLY A 40 -6.80 5.81 -0.41
C GLY A 40 -7.14 7.03 0.43
N VAL A 41 -6.19 7.94 0.57
CA VAL A 41 -6.40 9.21 1.24
C VAL A 41 -7.18 10.14 0.32
N ARG A 42 -8.28 10.69 0.81
CA ARG A 42 -9.08 11.69 0.10
C ARG A 42 -8.81 13.06 0.71
N ASP A 43 -8.42 14.00 -0.14
CA ASP A 43 -8.36 15.41 0.22
C ASP A 43 -9.80 15.91 0.39
N LEU A 44 -10.13 16.41 1.58
CA LEU A 44 -11.49 16.82 1.94
C LEU A 44 -11.88 18.16 1.29
N ASP A 45 -10.91 19.02 0.97
CA ASP A 45 -11.17 20.33 0.38
C ASP A 45 -11.52 20.18 -1.10
N THR A 46 -10.75 19.36 -1.82
CA THR A 46 -10.95 19.15 -3.26
C THR A 46 -11.81 17.93 -3.59
N GLY A 47 -12.06 17.07 -2.61
CA GLY A 47 -12.76 15.79 -2.78
C GLY A 47 -11.98 14.75 -3.59
N ARG A 48 -10.74 15.03 -4.01
CA ARG A 48 -9.94 14.15 -4.88
C ARG A 48 -9.12 13.16 -4.07
N LEU A 49 -8.80 12.01 -4.67
CA LEU A 49 -7.82 11.10 -4.11
C LEU A 49 -6.42 11.72 -4.17
N ALA A 50 -5.77 11.77 -3.01
CA ALA A 50 -4.38 12.16 -2.88
C ALA A 50 -3.48 11.13 -3.58
N SER A 51 -2.35 11.61 -4.08
CA SER A 51 -1.42 10.76 -4.81
C SER A 51 -0.01 11.32 -4.67
N ALA A 52 0.92 10.50 -4.17
CA ALA A 52 2.33 10.84 -4.08
C ALA A 52 2.99 11.14 -5.45
N LYS A 53 2.34 10.78 -6.57
CA LYS A 53 2.72 11.25 -7.92
C LYS A 53 2.61 12.77 -8.11
N LYS A 54 1.99 13.49 -7.17
CA LYS A 54 2.01 14.95 -7.04
C LYS A 54 2.78 15.31 -5.76
N PRO A 55 4.13 15.28 -5.80
CA PRO A 55 4.95 15.29 -4.59
C PRO A 55 4.77 16.56 -3.75
N GLY A 56 4.47 17.70 -4.38
CA GLY A 56 4.29 18.97 -3.66
C GLY A 56 3.20 18.91 -2.58
N SER A 57 1.99 18.51 -2.95
CA SER A 57 0.84 18.51 -2.03
C SER A 57 0.72 17.22 -1.21
N PHE A 58 1.27 16.11 -1.69
CA PHE A 58 1.01 14.77 -1.12
C PHE A 58 2.26 13.90 -0.99
N GLY A 59 3.47 14.46 -1.14
CA GLY A 59 4.72 13.71 -1.05
C GLY A 59 4.91 13.04 0.31
N GLY A 60 4.56 13.74 1.38
CA GLY A 60 4.67 13.23 2.76
C GLY A 60 3.81 12.00 3.05
N LEU A 61 2.88 11.63 2.17
CA LEU A 61 2.15 10.36 2.31
C LEU A 61 3.07 9.13 2.28
N LEU A 62 4.23 9.24 1.62
CA LEU A 62 5.21 8.16 1.55
C LEU A 62 5.88 7.87 2.90
N ASP A 63 5.85 8.82 3.83
CA ASP A 63 6.42 8.67 5.17
C ASP A 63 5.46 7.98 6.14
N TRP A 64 4.17 7.91 5.79
CA TRP A 64 3.15 7.17 6.52
C TRP A 64 3.17 5.70 6.09
N SER A 65 2.79 4.80 7.00
CA SER A 65 2.69 3.37 6.69
C SER A 65 1.31 2.80 6.96
N ALA A 66 0.98 1.71 6.29
CA ALA A 66 -0.23 0.94 6.56
C ALA A 66 0.03 -0.57 6.54
N ARG A 67 -0.68 -1.29 7.40
CA ARG A 67 -0.68 -2.76 7.45
C ARG A 67 -2.07 -3.32 7.70
N ILE A 68 -2.28 -4.59 7.39
CA ILE A 68 -3.50 -5.33 7.72
C ILE A 68 -3.24 -6.17 8.99
N THR A 69 -4.08 -6.01 10.00
CA THR A 69 -4.06 -6.85 11.21
C THR A 69 -4.72 -8.20 10.98
N ASP A 70 -4.53 -9.13 11.90
CA ASP A 70 -5.09 -10.49 11.79
C ASP A 70 -6.63 -10.52 11.67
N ASP A 71 -7.32 -9.49 12.18
CA ASP A 71 -8.78 -9.32 12.07
C ASP A 71 -9.22 -8.60 10.79
N GLY A 72 -8.30 -8.27 9.89
CA GLY A 72 -8.56 -7.59 8.63
C GLY A 72 -8.64 -6.06 8.71
N THR A 73 -8.40 -5.47 9.89
CA THR A 73 -8.38 -4.01 10.04
C THR A 73 -7.16 -3.40 9.33
N VAL A 74 -7.35 -2.26 8.67
CA VAL A 74 -6.24 -1.46 8.13
C VAL A 74 -5.79 -0.47 9.17
N GLU A 75 -4.61 -0.71 9.73
CA GLU A 75 -3.94 0.23 10.62
C GLU A 75 -3.06 1.19 9.82
N VAL A 76 -3.15 2.47 10.14
CA VAL A 76 -2.34 3.54 9.54
C VAL A 76 -1.47 4.17 10.63
N ALA A 77 -0.17 4.23 10.40
CA ALA A 77 0.79 4.83 11.32
C ALA A 77 1.41 6.10 10.71
N ALA A 78 1.46 7.15 11.53
CA ALA A 78 2.16 8.37 11.22
C ALA A 78 3.69 8.16 11.23
N PRO A 79 4.46 9.01 10.51
CA PRO A 79 5.90 9.07 10.68
C PRO A 79 6.25 9.38 12.15
N GLY A 80 7.30 8.75 12.66
CA GLY A 80 7.84 9.01 13.99
C GLY A 80 8.61 10.33 14.08
#